data_AF-A0A7W9JDW7-F1
#
_entry.id   AF-A0A7W9JDW7-F1
#
_cell.length_a   1.000
_cell.length_b   1.000
_cell.length_c   1.000
_cell.angle_alpha   90.00
_cell.angle_beta   90.00
_cell.angle_gamma   90.00
#
_symmetry.space_group_name_H-M   'P 1'
#
loop_
_entity.id
_entity.type
_entity.pdbx_description
1 polymer ?
#
loop_
_entity_poly.entity_id
_entity_poly.type
_entity_poly.pdbx_seq_one_letter_code
_entity_poly.pdbx_strand_id
1 'polypeptide(L)' 'MNETQEVQRDWLNVAEMADRLGIAEMTLYRVIAAGQFPAVRIGRRLFIPAKVLDRMTDAALSTGRVVSAADFCGNAP' A
#
# COMPACT_ATOMS: atom_id res chain seq x y z
N MET A 1 24.21 6.15 19.17
CA MET A 1 23.65 5.56 17.93
C MET A 1 22.26 5.06 18.25
N ASN A 2 21.25 5.93 18.15
CA ASN A 2 19.84 5.56 18.18
C ASN A 2 19.14 6.57 17.25
N GLU A 3 19.28 6.33 15.95
CA GLU A 3 18.39 6.93 14.96
C GLU A 3 17.01 6.36 15.24
N THR A 4 16.26 7.10 16.06
CA THR A 4 14.82 6.99 16.14
C THR A 4 14.34 7.25 14.72
N GLN A 5 14.21 6.20 13.92
CA GLN A 5 13.62 6.30 12.60
C GLN A 5 12.27 6.96 12.82
N GLU A 6 12.17 8.22 12.40
CA GLU A 6 10.89 8.88 12.23
C GLU A 6 10.12 7.98 11.26
N VAL A 7 9.32 7.07 11.81
CA VAL A 7 8.31 6.35 11.05
C VAL A 7 7.31 7.43 10.66
N GLN A 8 7.65 8.19 9.61
CA GLN A 8 6.81 9.16 8.98
C GLN A 8 5.54 8.40 8.64
N ARG A 9 4.48 8.68 9.40
CA ARG A 9 3.16 8.13 9.19
C ARG A 9 2.56 8.84 7.99
N ASP A 10 3.20 8.71 6.84
CA ASP A 10 2.76 9.35 5.63
C ASP A 10 1.55 8.58 5.11
N TRP A 11 0.44 9.30 5.03
CA TRP A 11 -0.78 8.87 4.38
C TRP A 11 -0.76 9.44 2.97
N LEU A 12 -0.74 8.56 1.98
CA LEU A 12 -0.75 8.90 0.57
C LEU A 12 -2.18 8.82 0.05
N ASN A 13 -2.54 9.67 -0.89
CA ASN A 13 -3.73 9.42 -1.70
C ASN A 13 -3.43 8.43 -2.85
N VAL A 14 -4.45 8.06 -3.63
CA VAL A 14 -4.30 7.07 -4.73
C VAL A 14 -3.34 7.59 -5.81
N ALA A 15 -3.39 8.87 -6.17
CA ALA A 15 -2.52 9.45 -7.18
C ALA A 15 -1.05 9.41 -6.74
N GLU A 16 -0.77 9.85 -5.51
CA GLU A 16 0.59 9.83 -4.94
C GLU A 16 1.16 8.40 -4.86
N MET A 17 0.33 7.45 -4.48
CA MET A 17 0.74 6.05 -4.40
C MET A 17 0.97 5.45 -5.79
N ALA A 18 0.13 5.78 -6.77
CA ALA A 18 0.27 5.31 -8.14
C ALA A 18 1.55 5.85 -8.79
N ASP A 19 1.86 7.13 -8.55
CA ASP A 19 3.11 7.76 -8.97
C ASP A 19 4.32 7.05 -8.36
N ARG A 20 4.31 6.78 -7.04
CA ARG A 20 5.37 6.01 -6.37
C ARG A 20 5.55 4.59 -6.92
N LEU A 21 4.46 3.95 -7.33
CA LEU A 21 4.47 2.61 -7.93
C LEU A 21 4.84 2.62 -9.42
N GLY A 22 4.87 3.79 -10.07
CA GLY A 22 5.07 3.90 -11.51
C GLY A 22 3.93 3.31 -12.34
N ILE A 23 2.69 3.32 -11.83
CA ILE A 23 1.50 2.80 -12.51
C ILE A 23 0.45 3.88 -12.72
N ALA A 24 -0.46 3.68 -13.69
CA ALA A 24 -1.57 4.60 -13.88
C ALA A 24 -2.49 4.63 -12.65
N GLU A 25 -2.93 5.82 -12.24
CA GLU A 25 -3.86 6.01 -11.10
C GLU A 25 -5.13 5.17 -11.25
N MET A 26 -5.68 5.10 -12.47
CA MET A 26 -6.85 4.28 -12.79
C MET A 26 -6.61 2.79 -12.53
N THR A 27 -5.39 2.29 -12.78
CA THR A 27 -5.02 0.89 -12.47
C THR A 27 -5.05 0.68 -10.97
N LEU A 28 -4.46 1.58 -10.19
CA LEU A 28 -4.47 1.46 -8.73
C LEU A 28 -5.90 1.53 -8.16
N TYR A 29 -6.74 2.43 -8.66
CA TYR A 29 -8.17 2.46 -8.30
C TYR A 29 -8.87 1.12 -8.56
N ARG A 30 -8.65 0.50 -9.74
CA ARG A 30 -9.26 -0.78 -10.09
C ARG A 30 -8.81 -1.90 -9.16
N VAL A 31 -7.51 -1.95 -8.84
CA VAL A 31 -6.96 -2.97 -7.93
C VAL A 31 -7.50 -2.79 -6.51
N ILE A 32 -7.59 -1.56 -6.01
CA ILE A 32 -8.21 -1.26 -4.70
C ILE A 32 -9.70 -1.64 -4.70
N ALA A 33 -10.44 -1.29 -5.76
CA ALA A 33 -11.86 -1.62 -5.89
C ALA A 33 -12.10 -3.14 -5.96
N ALA A 34 -11.16 -3.90 -6.53
CA ALA A 34 -11.17 -5.36 -6.54
C ALA A 34 -10.74 -5.98 -5.19
N GLY A 35 -10.39 -5.16 -4.18
CA GLY A 35 -9.90 -5.64 -2.89
C GLY A 35 -8.50 -6.26 -2.95
N GLN A 36 -7.72 -5.94 -3.99
CA GLN A 36 -6.41 -6.52 -4.23
C GLN A 36 -5.24 -5.60 -3.82
N PHE A 37 -5.54 -4.43 -3.27
CA PHE A 37 -4.54 -3.53 -2.72
C PHE A 37 -5.06 -2.87 -1.44
N PRO A 38 -4.27 -2.83 -0.35
CA PRO A 38 -4.74 -2.31 0.93
C PRO A 38 -4.88 -0.79 0.88
N ALA A 39 -6.09 -0.32 1.15
CA ALA A 39 -6.42 1.10 1.23
C ALA A 39 -7.45 1.35 2.33
N VAL A 40 -7.43 2.56 2.90
CA VAL A 40 -8.34 3.03 3.93
C VAL A 40 -9.30 4.03 3.31
N ARG A 41 -10.60 3.72 3.34
CA ARG A 41 -11.65 4.64 2.87
C ARG A 41 -12.17 5.48 4.01
N ILE A 42 -12.07 6.80 3.86
CA ILE A 42 -12.62 7.78 4.79
C ILE A 42 -13.61 8.65 4.02
N GLY A 43 -14.90 8.38 4.24
CA GLY A 43 -15.99 8.97 3.45
C GLY A 43 -15.85 8.63 1.96
N ARG A 44 -15.64 9.66 1.13
CA ARG A 44 -15.47 9.52 -0.33
C ARG A 44 -14.01 9.43 -0.78
N ARG A 45 -13.05 9.57 0.13
CA ARG A 45 -11.62 9.61 -0.20
C ARG A 45 -10.94 8.31 0.21
N LEU A 46 -9.97 7.89 -0.58
CA LEU A 46 -9.10 6.75 -0.30
C LEU A 46 -7.74 7.27 0.16
N PHE A 47 -7.22 6.64 1.19
CA PHE A 47 -5.91 6.91 1.76
C PHE A 47 -5.13 5.61 1.88
N ILE A 48 -3.83 5.67 1.65
CA ILE A 48 -2.94 4.52 1.60
C ILE A 48 -1.79 4.82 2.55
N PRO A 49 -1.61 4.03 3.62
CA PRO A 49 -0.46 4.19 4.49
C PRO A 49 0.84 3.88 3.72
N ALA A 50 1.83 4.77 3.74
CA ALA A 50 3.11 4.54 3.06
C ALA A 50 3.79 3.21 3.47
N LYS A 51 3.64 2.84 4.76
CA LYS A 51 4.11 1.56 5.34
C LYS A 51 3.60 0.29 4.63
N VAL A 52 2.60 0.39 3.77
CA VAL A 52 2.10 -0.73 2.97
C VAL A 52 3.22 -1.30 2.10
N LEU A 53 4.01 -0.44 1.45
CA LEU A 53 5.11 -0.87 0.60
C LEU A 53 6.23 -1.54 1.39
N ASP A 54 6.60 -0.98 2.55
CA ASP A 54 7.59 -1.57 3.44
C ASP A 54 7.20 -2.99 3.84
N ARG A 55 5.93 -3.21 4.20
CA ARG A 55 5.45 -4.54 4.57
C ARG A 55 5.47 -5.54 3.42
N MET A 56 5.08 -5.11 2.22
CA MET A 56 5.16 -5.97 1.04
C MET A 56 6.61 -6.31 0.71
N THR A 57 7.51 -5.34 0.81
CA THR A 57 8.95 -5.51 0.57
C THR A 57 9.58 -6.47 1.56
N ASP A 58 9.31 -6.28 2.86
CA ASP A 58 9.80 -7.14 3.94
C ASP A 58 9.36 -8.61 3.73
N ALA A 59 8.10 -8.83 3.36
CA ALA A 59 7.60 -10.16 3.07
C ALA A 59 8.22 -10.80 1.82
N ALA A 60 8.41 -10.02 0.75
CA ALA A 60 9.07 -10.50 -0.47
C ALA A 60 10.51 -10.93 -0.19
N LEU A 61 11.25 -10.11 0.56
CA LEU A 61 12.63 -10.40 0.96
C LEU A 61 12.72 -11.60 1.91
N SER A 62 11.81 -11.69 2.88
CA SER A 62 11.80 -12.78 3.87
C SER A 62 11.42 -14.13 3.27
N THR A 63 10.48 -14.15 2.30
CA THR A 63 10.03 -15.40 1.66
C THR A 63 10.87 -15.79 0.44
N GLY A 64 11.60 -14.84 -0.14
CA GLY A 64 12.35 -15.02 -1.39
C GLY A 64 11.45 -15.33 -2.60
N ARG A 65 10.18 -14.90 -2.56
CA ARG A 65 9.17 -15.20 -3.58
C ARG A 65 8.41 -13.94 -3.99
N VAL A 66 7.72 -14.03 -5.13
CA VAL A 66 6.75 -13.00 -5.53
C VAL A 66 5.60 -13.01 -4.52
N VAL A 67 5.32 -11.85 -3.94
CA VAL A 67 4.16 -11.62 -3.08
C VAL A 67 3.11 -10.82 -3.84
N SER A 68 1.84 -11.11 -3.63
CA SER A 68 0.74 -10.35 -4.19
C SER A 68 0.31 -9.26 -3.22
N ALA A 69 -0.04 -8.08 -3.73
CA ALA A 69 -0.62 -7.03 -2.89
C ALA A 69 -1.94 -7.48 -2.21
N ALA A 70 -2.65 -8.43 -2.84
CA ALA A 70 -3.88 -9.00 -2.30
C ALA A 70 -3.64 -9.79 -1.01
N ASP A 71 -2.45 -10.35 -0.80
CA ASP A 71 -2.09 -11.10 0.41
C ASP A 71 -2.09 -10.21 1.68
N PHE A 72 -1.99 -8.89 1.48
CA PHE A 72 -1.98 -7.87 2.54
C PHE A 72 -3.33 -7.19 2.74
N CYS A 73 -4.35 -7.63 1.99
CA CYS A 73 -5.71 -7.15 2.17
C CYS A 73 -6.41 -8.05 3.19
N GLY A 74 -6.94 -7.46 4.27
CA GLY A 74 -7.91 -8.15 5.11
C GLY A 74 -9.22 -8.30 4.34
N ASN A 75 -9.99 -9.36 4.61
CA ASN A 75 -11.32 -9.52 4.04
C ASN A 75 -12.16 -8.30 4.43
N ALA A 76 -12.28 -7.32 3.53
CA ALA A 76 -13.20 -6.21 3.71
C ALA A 76 -14.60 -6.84 3.77
N PRO A 77 -15.39 -6.60 4.83
CA PRO A 77 -16.71 -7.21 4.99
C PRO A 77 -17.66 -6.83 3.85
#